data_AF-A0A976CJD1-F1
#
_entry.id   AF-A0A976CJD1-F1
#
_cell.length_a   1.000
_cell.length_b   1.000
_cell.length_c   1.000
_cell.angle_alpha   90.00
_cell.angle_beta   90.00
_cell.angle_gamma   90.00
#
_symmetry.space_group_name_H-M   'P 1'
#
loop_
_entity.id
_entity.type
_entity.pdbx_description
1 polymer ?
#
loop_
_entity_poly.entity_id
_entity_poly.type
_entity_poly.pdbx_seq_one_letter_code
_entity_poly.pdbx_strand_id
1 'polypeptide(L)'
;MTTLTVEILCSEAAIFSAAESQHPEPLLYGITDGKAVGTYLEQKFRLYLKQQYEFIDGNSASGIDFPGILVDVKVTSVRQPQSSCPFKSARQKIFGLGYSLIIFVYEKTDNSTIRTATLNILHTIYVSAERTADFQMTRGIRNILDNEGNKDDLLAFMFDKNLPVDEIEAGNIADEILRNPPLQGFLTISNALQWRLQYGRVIERAGQ
;
A
#
# COMPACT_ATOMS: atom_id res chain seq x y z
N MET A 1 -18.18 -18.73 13.05
CA MET A 1 -17.68 -17.39 12.69
C MET A 1 -17.77 -17.26 11.19
N THR A 2 -17.96 -16.04 10.67
CA THR A 2 -18.06 -15.80 9.22
C THR A 2 -16.65 -15.71 8.63
N THR A 3 -16.42 -16.28 7.44
CA THR A 3 -15.14 -16.16 6.75
C THR A 3 -14.93 -14.73 6.25
N LEU A 4 -13.76 -14.16 6.53
CA LEU A 4 -13.40 -12.80 6.09
C LEU A 4 -13.19 -12.76 4.56
N THR A 5 -13.94 -11.91 3.86
CA THR A 5 -13.71 -11.58 2.43
C THR A 5 -13.12 -10.18 2.29
N VAL A 6 -12.67 -9.81 1.08
CA VAL A 6 -12.15 -8.46 0.81
C VAL A 6 -13.23 -7.40 1.00
N GLU A 7 -14.47 -7.67 0.58
CA GLU A 7 -15.60 -6.75 0.70
C GLU A 7 -15.95 -6.51 2.18
N ILE A 8 -15.99 -7.60 2.97
CA ILE A 8 -16.19 -7.51 4.42
C ILE A 8 -15.04 -6.73 5.05
N LEU A 9 -13.79 -7.04 4.70
CA LEU A 9 -12.63 -6.35 5.24
C LEU A 9 -12.69 -4.84 4.97
N CYS A 10 -13.06 -4.41 3.76
CA CYS A 10 -13.24 -3.00 3.41
C CYS A 10 -14.36 -2.33 4.21
N SER A 11 -15.50 -3.00 4.38
CA SER A 11 -16.62 -2.51 5.19
C SER A 11 -16.21 -2.36 6.66
N GLU A 12 -15.55 -3.37 7.22
CA GLU A 12 -15.07 -3.38 8.59
C GLU A 12 -13.97 -2.34 8.82
N ALA A 13 -13.09 -2.13 7.85
CA ALA A 13 -12.08 -1.08 7.92
C ALA A 13 -12.73 0.31 8.02
N ALA A 14 -13.81 0.58 7.27
CA ALA A 14 -14.53 1.84 7.36
C ALA A 14 -15.20 2.04 8.73
N ILE A 15 -15.87 1.01 9.25
CA ILE A 15 -16.50 1.03 10.59
C ILE A 15 -15.45 1.24 11.68
N PHE A 16 -14.36 0.47 11.63
CA PHE A 16 -13.25 0.58 12.56
C PHE A 16 -12.63 1.99 12.54
N SER A 17 -12.47 2.59 11.36
CA SER A 17 -11.89 3.93 11.21
C SER A 17 -12.75 5.01 11.86
N ALA A 18 -14.07 4.93 11.70
CA ALA A 18 -15.00 5.86 12.33
C ALA A 18 -14.98 5.73 13.85
N ALA A 19 -14.96 4.51 14.38
CA ALA A 19 -14.87 4.25 15.81
C ALA A 19 -13.53 4.71 16.40
N GLU A 20 -12.41 4.38 15.75
CA GLU A 20 -11.06 4.74 16.21
C GLU A 20 -10.85 6.26 16.25
N SER A 21 -11.44 6.99 15.30
CA SER A 21 -11.36 8.45 15.24
C SER A 21 -11.99 9.16 16.44
N GLN A 22 -12.83 8.45 17.21
CA GLN A 22 -13.45 8.95 18.44
C GLN A 22 -12.85 8.32 19.71
N HIS A 23 -11.83 7.46 19.58
CA HIS A 23 -11.24 6.73 20.70
C HIS A 23 -10.04 7.49 21.30
N PRO A 24 -10.13 7.99 22.54
CA PRO A 24 -8.97 8.50 23.25
C PRO A 24 -8.12 7.33 23.77
N GLU A 25 -6.90 7.19 23.26
CA GLU A 25 -5.98 6.11 23.60
C GLU A 25 -4.82 6.60 24.49
N PRO A 26 -4.80 6.22 25.79
CA PRO A 26 -3.69 6.55 26.69
C PRO A 26 -2.34 5.99 26.25
N LEU A 27 -2.29 4.80 25.63
CA LEU A 27 -1.03 4.14 25.25
C LEU A 27 -0.28 4.88 24.14
N LEU A 28 -0.96 5.75 23.39
CA LEU A 28 -0.38 6.51 22.30
C LEU A 28 0.02 7.94 22.69
N TYR A 29 -0.29 8.40 23.91
CA TYR A 29 0.06 9.75 24.35
C TYR A 29 1.57 9.97 24.35
N GLY A 30 2.04 11.05 23.70
CA GLY A 30 3.47 11.38 23.59
C GLY A 30 4.26 10.49 22.60
N ILE A 31 3.65 9.46 22.02
CA ILE A 31 4.30 8.63 21.00
C ILE A 31 4.37 9.40 19.67
N THR A 32 5.59 9.61 19.18
CA THR A 32 5.86 10.30 17.90
C THR A 32 6.41 9.37 16.82
N ASP A 33 6.84 8.16 17.17
CA ASP A 33 7.29 7.17 16.19
C ASP A 33 6.10 6.61 15.40
N GLY A 34 6.02 6.97 14.12
CA GLY A 34 4.96 6.52 13.23
C GLY A 34 4.91 5.00 13.07
N LYS A 35 6.03 4.29 13.21
CA LYS A 35 6.05 2.83 13.18
C LYS A 35 5.34 2.24 14.40
N ALA A 36 5.64 2.76 15.59
CA ALA A 36 4.98 2.33 16.83
C ALA A 36 3.46 2.56 16.78
N VAL A 37 3.03 3.74 16.30
CA VAL A 37 1.60 4.05 16.11
C VAL A 37 0.97 3.10 15.08
N GLY A 38 1.64 2.86 13.95
CA GLY A 38 1.17 1.96 12.90
C GLY A 38 1.00 0.53 13.40
N THR A 39 2.02 -0.02 14.07
CA THR A 39 1.97 -1.36 14.65
C THR A 39 0.85 -1.51 15.68
N TYR A 40 0.61 -0.49 16.52
CA TYR A 40 -0.52 -0.50 17.45
C TYR A 40 -1.85 -0.62 16.71
N LEU A 41 -2.08 0.21 15.69
CA LEU A 41 -3.35 0.25 14.97
C LEU A 41 -3.59 -1.02 14.15
N GLU A 42 -2.55 -1.55 13.49
CA GLU A 42 -2.59 -2.84 12.78
C GLU A 42 -3.00 -3.98 13.71
N GLN A 43 -2.37 -4.06 14.89
CA GLN A 43 -2.71 -5.07 15.89
C GLN A 43 -4.14 -4.90 16.41
N LYS A 44 -4.57 -3.66 16.69
CA LYS A 44 -5.93 -3.37 17.17
C LYS A 44 -6.98 -3.75 16.13
N PHE A 45 -6.78 -3.40 14.87
CA PHE A 45 -7.69 -3.74 13.78
C PHE A 45 -7.81 -5.26 13.59
N ARG A 46 -6.69 -5.98 13.65
CA ARG A 46 -6.70 -7.45 13.59
C ARG A 46 -7.44 -8.07 14.77
N LEU A 47 -7.24 -7.57 15.99
CA LEU A 47 -7.98 -8.04 17.17
C LEU A 47 -9.48 -7.73 17.06
N TYR A 48 -9.85 -6.58 16.51
CA TYR A 48 -11.23 -6.22 16.22
C TYR A 48 -11.89 -7.24 15.28
N LEU A 49 -11.25 -7.58 14.16
CA LEU A 49 -11.79 -8.56 13.20
C LEU A 49 -11.91 -9.97 13.81
N LYS A 50 -10.94 -10.40 14.63
CA LYS A 50 -10.94 -11.74 15.26
C LYS A 50 -12.13 -12.01 16.18
N GLN A 51 -12.82 -10.97 16.63
CA GLN A 51 -13.99 -11.14 17.50
C GLN A 51 -15.17 -11.73 16.73
N GLN A 52 -15.25 -11.51 15.42
CA GLN A 52 -16.43 -11.84 14.61
C GLN A 52 -16.11 -12.73 13.39
N TYR A 53 -14.86 -12.70 12.92
CA TYR A 53 -14.44 -13.33 11.67
C TYR A 53 -13.35 -14.36 11.86
N GLU A 54 -13.39 -15.39 11.02
CA GLU A 54 -12.34 -16.41 10.91
C GLU A 54 -11.46 -16.09 9.71
N PHE A 55 -10.15 -16.00 9.95
CA PHE A 55 -9.13 -15.80 8.92
C PHE A 55 -7.77 -16.29 9.41
N ILE A 56 -6.88 -16.59 8.45
CA ILE A 56 -5.49 -16.97 8.74
C ILE A 56 -4.72 -15.71 9.08
N ASP A 57 -4.05 -15.70 10.23
CA ASP A 57 -3.13 -14.62 10.58
C ASP A 57 -1.92 -14.61 9.65
N GLY A 58 -1.59 -13.42 9.16
CA GLY A 58 -0.29 -13.14 8.57
C GLY A 58 0.84 -13.42 9.58
N ASN A 59 1.92 -14.01 9.08
CA ASN A 59 3.17 -14.12 9.84
C ASN A 59 4.20 -13.13 9.29
N SER A 60 5.13 -12.69 10.16
CA SER A 60 6.18 -11.73 9.78
C SER A 60 7.07 -12.21 8.63
N ALA A 61 7.09 -13.52 8.33
CA ALA A 61 7.84 -14.11 7.24
C ALA A 61 7.16 -13.94 5.86
N SER A 62 5.82 -13.92 5.83
CA SER A 62 5.02 -13.72 4.62
C SER A 62 4.92 -12.26 4.21
N GLY A 63 4.99 -11.34 5.18
CA GLY A 63 4.92 -9.90 4.96
C GLY A 63 3.56 -9.39 4.51
N ILE A 64 2.48 -10.17 4.72
CA ILE A 64 1.09 -9.83 4.38
C ILE A 64 0.21 -10.14 5.60
N ASP A 65 -0.60 -9.19 6.03
CA ASP A 65 -1.47 -9.35 7.22
C ASP A 65 -2.60 -10.36 7.06
N PHE A 66 -3.22 -10.44 5.87
CA PHE A 66 -4.34 -11.34 5.57
C PHE A 66 -4.02 -12.23 4.35
N PRO A 67 -3.20 -13.28 4.52
CA PRO A 67 -2.74 -14.13 3.41
C PRO A 67 -3.88 -14.86 2.70
N GLY A 68 -4.96 -15.22 3.41
CA GLY A 68 -6.11 -15.93 2.81
C GLY A 68 -6.86 -15.14 1.74
N ILE A 69 -6.75 -13.81 1.76
CA ILE A 69 -7.37 -12.90 0.79
C ILE A 69 -6.35 -11.99 0.09
N LEU A 70 -5.05 -12.23 0.31
CA LEU A 70 -3.93 -11.46 -0.25
C LEU A 70 -4.08 -9.95 -0.03
N VAL A 71 -4.37 -9.55 1.22
CA VAL A 71 -4.45 -8.14 1.61
C VAL A 71 -3.44 -7.85 2.71
N ASP A 72 -2.67 -6.79 2.52
CA ASP A 72 -1.72 -6.27 3.50
C ASP A 72 -2.21 -4.93 4.05
N VAL A 73 -2.03 -4.69 5.35
CA VAL A 73 -2.46 -3.44 5.99
C VAL A 73 -1.28 -2.50 6.09
N LYS A 74 -1.55 -1.22 5.84
CA LYS A 74 -0.56 -0.16 5.97
C LYS A 74 -1.16 0.98 6.75
N VAL A 75 -0.49 1.39 7.81
CA VAL A 75 -0.88 2.54 8.61
C VAL A 75 0.18 3.62 8.45
N THR A 76 -0.26 4.85 8.15
CA THR A 76 0.67 5.95 7.90
C THR A 76 0.09 7.28 8.35
N SER A 77 0.97 8.22 8.73
CA SER A 77 0.56 9.58 9.08
C SER A 77 0.35 10.40 7.82
N VAL A 78 -0.69 11.26 7.82
CA VAL A 78 -0.90 12.26 6.76
C VAL A 78 0.29 13.22 6.60
N ARG A 79 1.08 13.45 7.65
CA ARG A 79 2.27 14.33 7.61
C ARG A 79 3.43 13.72 6.81
N GLN A 80 3.50 12.39 6.75
CA GLN A 80 4.54 11.66 6.02
C GLN A 80 3.96 10.34 5.49
N PRO A 81 3.10 10.38 4.45
CA PRO A 81 2.28 9.25 4.02
C PRO A 81 3.13 8.25 3.23
N GLN A 82 3.95 7.49 3.94
CA GLN A 82 4.78 6.42 3.39
C GLN A 82 4.94 5.26 4.37
N SER A 83 5.39 4.13 3.85
CA SER A 83 5.91 3.02 4.67
C SER A 83 7.04 2.30 3.94
N SER A 84 7.84 1.56 4.70
CA SER A 84 8.73 0.55 4.11
C SER A 84 7.91 -0.55 3.46
N CYS A 85 8.42 -1.12 2.37
CA CYS A 85 7.90 -2.34 1.79
C CYS A 85 9.10 -3.20 1.35
N PRO A 86 9.16 -4.49 1.72
CA PRO A 86 10.19 -5.39 1.22
C PRO A 86 9.88 -5.74 -0.23
N PHE A 87 10.32 -4.89 -1.16
CA PHE A 87 10.23 -5.19 -2.58
C PHE A 87 11.15 -6.35 -2.94
N LYS A 88 10.60 -7.31 -3.69
CA LYS A 88 11.28 -8.53 -4.14
C LYS A 88 11.98 -8.33 -5.48
N SER A 89 11.42 -7.49 -6.35
CA SER A 89 12.00 -7.22 -7.67
C SER A 89 11.50 -5.91 -8.26
N ALA A 90 12.29 -5.36 -9.19
CA ALA A 90 11.91 -4.20 -9.97
C ALA A 90 10.61 -4.40 -10.79
N ARG A 91 10.26 -5.66 -11.10
CA ARG A 91 9.03 -6.03 -11.79
C ARG A 91 7.78 -5.54 -11.04
N GLN A 92 7.83 -5.49 -9.71
CA GLN A 92 6.71 -5.01 -8.91
C GLN A 92 6.41 -3.52 -9.13
N LYS A 93 7.40 -2.74 -9.58
CA LYS A 93 7.21 -1.34 -9.97
C LYS A 93 6.33 -1.21 -11.22
N ILE A 94 6.31 -2.24 -12.07
CA ILE A 94 5.58 -2.26 -13.35
C ILE A 94 4.26 -3.02 -13.22
N PHE A 95 4.29 -4.22 -12.63
CA PHE A 95 3.15 -5.14 -12.60
C PHE A 95 2.39 -5.15 -11.25
N GLY A 96 2.90 -4.45 -10.24
CA GLY A 96 2.32 -4.40 -8.91
C GLY A 96 2.91 -5.41 -7.93
N LEU A 97 2.48 -5.32 -6.68
CA LEU A 97 3.03 -6.08 -5.56
C LEU A 97 2.63 -7.56 -5.57
N GLY A 98 1.54 -7.91 -6.27
CA GLY A 98 0.93 -9.25 -6.28
C GLY A 98 -0.07 -9.49 -5.15
N TYR A 99 -0.38 -8.45 -4.38
CA TYR A 99 -1.38 -8.45 -3.30
C TYR A 99 -1.99 -7.05 -3.19
N SER A 100 -3.15 -6.96 -2.57
CA SER A 100 -3.88 -5.70 -2.38
C SER A 100 -3.44 -5.00 -1.07
N LEU A 101 -3.71 -3.71 -0.97
CA LEU A 101 -3.42 -2.92 0.24
C LEU A 101 -4.71 -2.35 0.82
N ILE A 102 -4.83 -2.36 2.15
CA ILE A 102 -5.68 -1.41 2.90
C ILE A 102 -4.79 -0.42 3.61
N ILE A 103 -5.01 0.86 3.33
CA ILE A 103 -4.19 1.94 3.85
C ILE A 103 -5.04 2.80 4.78
N PHE A 104 -4.67 2.84 6.06
CA PHE A 104 -5.20 3.79 7.03
C PHE A 104 -4.29 5.02 7.11
N VAL A 105 -4.85 6.18 6.82
CA VAL A 105 -4.13 7.46 6.87
C VAL A 105 -4.67 8.26 8.06
N TYR A 106 -3.82 8.48 9.05
CA TYR A 106 -4.21 9.14 10.29
C TYR A 106 -3.58 10.51 10.47
N GLU A 107 -4.28 11.38 11.18
CA GLU A 107 -3.72 12.50 11.91
C GLU A 107 -3.79 12.21 13.42
N LYS A 108 -2.67 12.40 14.13
CA LYS A 108 -2.60 12.16 15.57
C LYS A 108 -2.58 13.47 16.33
N THR A 109 -3.42 13.55 17.36
CA THR A 109 -3.50 14.69 18.27
C THR A 109 -3.41 14.21 19.70
N ASP A 110 -2.58 14.87 20.50
CA ASP A 110 -2.40 14.58 21.92
C ASP A 110 -3.22 15.55 22.79
N ASN A 111 -3.92 15.02 23.80
CA ASN A 111 -4.60 15.78 24.81
C ASN A 111 -3.85 15.68 26.14
N SER A 112 -3.23 16.79 26.57
CA SER A 112 -2.42 16.84 27.78
C SER A 112 -3.24 16.81 29.08
N THR A 113 -4.50 17.22 29.06
CA THR A 113 -5.38 17.26 30.24
C THR A 113 -5.74 15.86 30.71
N ILE A 114 -6.13 14.97 29.78
CA ILE A 114 -6.50 13.58 30.09
C ILE A 114 -5.39 12.57 29.75
N ARG A 115 -4.25 13.04 29.23
CA ARG A 115 -3.07 12.25 28.84
C ARG A 115 -3.40 11.11 27.87
N THR A 116 -4.13 11.43 26.81
CA THR A 116 -4.49 10.49 25.74
C THR A 116 -4.10 11.04 24.37
N ALA A 117 -3.99 10.17 23.38
CA ALA A 117 -3.91 10.57 21.99
C ALA A 117 -5.13 10.03 21.23
N THR A 118 -5.56 10.76 20.19
CA THR A 118 -6.61 10.32 19.28
C THR A 118 -6.05 10.26 17.88
N LEU A 119 -6.33 9.16 17.17
CA LEU A 119 -5.98 8.96 15.77
C LEU A 119 -7.21 9.29 14.91
N ASN A 120 -7.28 10.52 14.39
CA ASN A 120 -8.29 10.88 13.42
C ASN A 120 -7.97 10.19 12.08
N ILE A 121 -8.71 9.14 11.72
CA ILE A 121 -8.51 8.39 10.48
C ILE A 121 -9.17 9.18 9.34
N LEU A 122 -8.34 9.91 8.59
CA LEU A 122 -8.77 10.77 7.50
C LEU A 122 -9.16 9.98 6.25
N HIS A 123 -8.44 8.90 5.97
CA HIS A 123 -8.69 8.06 4.81
C HIS A 123 -8.50 6.58 5.14
N THR A 124 -9.37 5.76 4.55
CA THR A 124 -9.30 4.31 4.56
C THR A 124 -9.43 3.83 3.13
N ILE A 125 -8.31 3.46 2.53
CA ILE A 125 -8.20 3.28 1.09
C ILE A 125 -7.84 1.84 0.76
N TYR A 126 -8.65 1.21 -0.08
CA TYR A 126 -8.34 -0.08 -0.67
C TYR A 126 -7.69 0.12 -2.05
N VAL A 127 -6.55 -0.53 -2.26
CA VAL A 127 -5.86 -0.59 -3.56
C VAL A 127 -5.79 -2.05 -3.98
N SER A 128 -6.49 -2.41 -5.05
CA SER A 128 -6.46 -3.77 -5.59
C SER A 128 -5.08 -4.14 -6.10
N ALA A 129 -4.76 -5.44 -6.07
CA ALA A 129 -3.44 -5.96 -6.40
C ALA A 129 -2.93 -5.46 -7.77
N GLU A 130 -3.79 -5.44 -8.78
CA GLU A 130 -3.47 -4.97 -10.13
C GLU A 130 -3.22 -3.46 -10.26
N ARG A 131 -3.51 -2.68 -9.20
CA ARG A 131 -3.31 -1.23 -9.13
C ARG A 131 -2.19 -0.79 -8.18
N THR A 132 -1.48 -1.74 -7.59
CA THR A 132 -0.36 -1.47 -6.67
C THR A 132 0.97 -1.14 -7.36
N ALA A 133 1.00 -1.11 -8.70
CA ALA A 133 2.20 -0.70 -9.45
C ALA A 133 2.51 0.80 -9.29
N ASP A 134 3.71 1.21 -9.74
CA ASP A 134 4.12 2.61 -9.71
C ASP A 134 3.36 3.42 -10.77
N PHE A 135 2.78 4.52 -10.33
CA PHE A 135 1.93 5.36 -11.16
C PHE A 135 2.69 5.94 -12.36
N GLN A 136 3.91 6.47 -12.16
CA GLN A 136 4.66 7.13 -13.23
C GLN A 136 5.26 6.11 -14.20
N MET A 137 5.75 4.98 -13.68
CA MET A 137 6.26 3.87 -14.47
C MET A 137 5.17 3.32 -15.40
N THR A 138 4.02 2.93 -14.84
CA THR A 138 2.90 2.39 -15.63
C THR A 138 2.33 3.41 -16.60
N ARG A 139 2.22 4.68 -16.21
CA ARG A 139 1.76 5.76 -17.11
C ARG A 139 2.71 5.94 -18.30
N GLY A 140 4.02 5.96 -18.06
CA GLY A 140 5.01 6.11 -19.13
C GLY A 140 5.00 4.92 -20.09
N ILE A 141 4.94 3.69 -19.57
CA ILE A 141 4.81 2.47 -20.38
C ILE A 141 3.55 2.53 -21.25
N ARG A 142 2.39 2.83 -20.65
CA ARG A 142 1.12 2.90 -21.40
C ARG A 142 1.16 3.97 -22.49
N ASN A 143 1.73 5.14 -22.20
CA ASN A 143 1.91 6.18 -23.21
C ASN A 143 2.81 5.72 -24.37
N ILE A 144 3.86 4.94 -24.12
CA ILE A 144 4.71 4.42 -25.20
C ILE A 144 3.91 3.47 -26.10
N LEU A 145 3.15 2.55 -25.49
CA LEU A 145 2.31 1.61 -26.22
C LEU A 145 1.20 2.32 -27.02
N ASP A 146 0.57 3.35 -26.44
CA ASP A 146 -0.46 4.16 -27.10
C ASP A 146 0.10 4.93 -28.32
N ASN A 147 1.42 5.18 -28.35
CA ASN A 147 2.12 5.81 -29.47
C ASN A 147 2.80 4.79 -30.40
N GLU A 148 2.34 3.53 -30.41
CA GLU A 148 2.87 2.44 -31.25
C GLU A 148 4.37 2.14 -31.00
N GLY A 149 4.86 2.44 -29.80
CA GLY A 149 6.23 2.17 -29.40
C GLY A 149 6.54 0.68 -29.30
N ASN A 150 7.79 0.32 -29.58
CA ASN A 150 8.26 -1.06 -29.66
C ASN A 150 9.12 -1.45 -28.43
N LYS A 151 9.75 -2.63 -28.50
CA LYS A 151 10.62 -3.16 -27.44
C LYS A 151 11.77 -2.21 -27.08
N ASP A 152 12.42 -1.61 -28.07
CA ASP A 152 13.57 -0.73 -27.88
C ASP A 152 13.16 0.56 -27.17
N ASP A 153 11.97 1.09 -27.47
CA ASP A 153 11.40 2.26 -26.77
C ASP A 153 11.14 1.96 -25.29
N LEU A 154 10.60 0.77 -24.99
CA LEU A 154 10.38 0.32 -23.60
C LEU A 154 11.69 0.13 -22.84
N LEU A 155 12.70 -0.46 -23.49
CA LEU A 155 14.04 -0.61 -22.91
C LEU A 155 14.67 0.75 -22.58
N ALA A 156 14.66 1.67 -23.56
CA ALA A 156 15.17 3.02 -23.38
C ALA A 156 14.47 3.74 -22.22
N PHE A 157 13.14 3.61 -22.12
CA PHE A 157 12.36 4.18 -21.02
C PHE A 157 12.73 3.59 -19.65
N MET A 158 12.88 2.26 -19.53
CA MET A 158 13.24 1.63 -18.27
C MET A 158 14.63 2.07 -17.77
N PHE A 159 15.59 2.23 -18.68
CA PHE A 159 16.91 2.75 -18.34
C PHE A 159 16.91 4.24 -18.00
N ASP A 160 16.15 5.07 -18.74
CA ASP A 160 15.96 6.50 -18.41
C ASP A 160 15.36 6.67 -17.00
N LYS A 161 14.43 5.79 -16.61
CA LYS A 161 13.85 5.77 -15.27
C LYS A 161 14.71 5.10 -14.21
N ASN A 162 15.94 4.71 -14.55
CA ASN A 162 16.89 4.05 -13.65
C ASN A 162 16.24 2.86 -12.92
N LEU A 163 15.48 2.05 -13.67
CA LEU A 163 14.91 0.81 -13.12
C LEU A 163 16.08 -0.13 -12.78
N PRO A 164 16.17 -0.65 -11.53
CA PRO A 164 17.30 -1.47 -11.11
C PRO A 164 17.15 -2.91 -11.62
N VAL A 165 17.38 -3.10 -12.92
CA VAL A 165 17.39 -4.37 -13.64
C VAL A 165 18.59 -4.42 -14.57
N ASP A 166 19.10 -5.63 -14.84
CA ASP A 166 20.08 -5.83 -15.90
C ASP A 166 19.42 -5.82 -17.29
N GLU A 167 20.24 -5.79 -18.35
CA GLU A 167 19.75 -5.72 -19.73
C GLU A 167 18.93 -6.93 -20.16
N ILE A 168 19.25 -8.12 -19.64
CA ILE A 168 18.55 -9.36 -19.98
C ILE A 168 17.15 -9.32 -19.39
N GLU A 169 17.04 -9.00 -18.10
CA GLU A 169 15.74 -8.90 -17.43
C GLU A 169 14.92 -7.72 -17.94
N ALA A 170 15.54 -6.59 -18.29
CA ALA A 170 14.86 -5.50 -18.98
C ALA A 170 14.25 -5.98 -20.31
N GLY A 171 14.99 -6.79 -21.08
CA GLY A 171 14.50 -7.40 -22.31
C GLY A 171 13.28 -8.29 -22.08
N ASN A 172 13.32 -9.16 -21.06
CA ASN A 172 12.21 -10.02 -20.67
C ASN A 172 10.98 -9.22 -20.24
N ILE A 173 11.18 -8.16 -19.45
CA ILE A 173 10.11 -7.27 -19.00
C ILE A 173 9.46 -6.57 -20.20
N ALA A 174 10.24 -6.07 -21.15
CA ALA A 174 9.72 -5.41 -22.35
C ALA A 174 8.86 -6.38 -23.20
N ASP A 175 9.32 -7.61 -23.41
CA ASP A 175 8.55 -8.64 -24.12
C ASP A 175 7.25 -9.01 -23.39
N GLU A 176 7.24 -8.96 -22.07
CA GLU A 176 6.04 -9.18 -21.27
C GLU A 176 5.07 -8.00 -21.33
N ILE A 177 5.56 -6.77 -21.24
CA ILE A 177 4.74 -5.56 -21.39
C ILE A 177 4.00 -5.55 -22.72
N LEU A 178 4.66 -5.94 -23.82
CA LEU A 178 4.03 -6.01 -25.15
C LEU A 178 2.92 -7.07 -25.22
N ARG A 179 3.06 -8.18 -24.50
CA ARG A 179 2.06 -9.25 -24.45
C ARG A 179 0.93 -8.99 -23.46
N ASN A 180 1.26 -8.36 -22.34
CA ASN A 180 0.37 -8.09 -21.23
C ASN A 180 0.68 -6.69 -20.65
N PRO A 181 0.15 -5.63 -21.29
CA PRO A 181 0.37 -4.26 -20.84
C PRO A 181 -0.10 -4.07 -19.39
N PRO A 182 0.70 -3.41 -18.52
CA PRO A 182 0.31 -3.19 -17.14
C PRO A 182 -0.86 -2.20 -17.04
N LEU A 183 -1.73 -2.41 -16.05
CA LEU A 183 -2.74 -1.43 -15.69
C LEU A 183 -2.10 -0.19 -15.06
N GLN A 184 -2.85 0.91 -15.04
CA GLN A 184 -2.42 2.12 -14.31
C GLN A 184 -2.31 1.82 -12.81
N GLY A 185 -1.08 1.86 -12.30
CA GLY A 185 -0.78 1.80 -10.88
C GLY A 185 -1.08 3.13 -10.19
N PHE A 186 -1.21 3.10 -8.86
CA PHE A 186 -1.51 4.27 -8.04
C PHE A 186 -0.49 4.55 -6.93
N LEU A 187 0.43 3.63 -6.67
CA LEU A 187 1.50 3.85 -5.70
C LEU A 187 2.61 4.69 -6.32
N THR A 188 3.36 5.39 -5.48
CA THR A 188 4.67 5.91 -5.86
C THR A 188 5.73 5.06 -5.17
N ILE A 189 6.63 4.46 -5.93
CA ILE A 189 7.59 3.48 -5.46
C ILE A 189 9.00 4.05 -5.62
N SER A 190 9.77 4.19 -4.54
CA SER A 190 11.12 4.77 -4.61
C SER A 190 12.15 3.78 -5.18
N ASN A 191 13.07 4.25 -6.04
CA ASN A 191 14.24 3.48 -6.51
C ASN A 191 15.41 3.60 -5.51
N ALA A 192 15.22 3.19 -4.25
CA ALA A 192 16.24 3.28 -3.20
C ALA A 192 16.64 1.89 -2.69
N LEU A 193 17.83 1.78 -2.07
CA LEU A 193 18.33 0.56 -1.41
C LEU A 193 17.31 -0.06 -0.43
N GLN A 194 16.46 0.78 0.17
CA GLN A 194 15.27 0.37 0.90
C GLN A 194 14.05 1.01 0.23
N TRP A 195 13.39 0.23 -0.60
CA TRP A 195 12.21 0.66 -1.32
C TRP A 195 11.09 1.07 -0.35
N ARG A 196 10.42 2.17 -0.66
CA ARG A 196 9.29 2.70 0.11
C ARG A 196 8.08 2.89 -0.78
N LEU A 197 6.92 2.58 -0.21
CA LEU A 197 5.63 2.95 -0.76
C LEU A 197 5.29 4.35 -0.27
N GLN A 198 5.01 5.26 -1.21
CA GLN A 198 4.49 6.57 -0.91
C GLN A 198 3.03 6.62 -1.36
N TYR A 199 2.16 7.07 -0.46
CA TYR A 199 0.71 7.00 -0.59
C TYR A 199 0.09 8.33 -1.02
N GLY A 200 0.87 9.42 -1.16
CA GLY A 200 0.34 10.74 -1.50
C GLY A 200 -0.54 10.74 -2.75
N ARG A 201 -0.17 9.98 -3.79
CA ARG A 201 -0.98 9.83 -5.01
C ARG A 201 -2.29 9.08 -4.76
N VAL A 202 -2.24 7.98 -4.00
CA VAL A 202 -3.43 7.20 -3.64
C VAL A 202 -4.41 8.06 -2.85
N ILE A 203 -3.89 8.86 -1.90
CA ILE A 203 -4.70 9.79 -1.10
C ILE A 203 -5.36 10.85 -1.99
N GLU A 204 -4.62 11.46 -2.92
CA GLU A 204 -5.13 12.47 -3.87
C GLU A 204 -6.22 11.92 -4.78
N ARG A 205 -6.09 10.65 -5.21
CA ARG A 205 -6.96 10.02 -6.21
C ARG A 205 -8.08 9.18 -5.62
N ALA A 206 -8.11 8.96 -4.31
CA ALA A 206 -9.14 8.15 -3.68
C ALA A 206 -10.53 8.75 -3.92
N GLY A 207 -11.46 7.94 -4.44
CA GLY A 207 -12.85 8.34 -4.71
C GLY A 207 -13.09 9.06 -6.05
N GLN A 208 -12.07 9.21 -6.89
CA GLN A 208 -12.19 9.63 -8.30
C GLN A 208 -12.27 8.41 -9.22
#